data_AF-A0A6J6QH61-F1
#
_entry.id   AF-A0A6J6QH61-F1
#
_cell.length_a   1.000
_cell.length_b   1.000
_cell.length_c   1.000
_cell.angle_alpha   90.00
_cell.angle_beta   90.00
_cell.angle_gamma   90.00
#
_symmetry.space_group_name_H-M   'P 1'
#
loop_
_entity.id
_entity.type
_entity.pdbx_description
1 polymer ?
#
loop_
_entity_poly.entity_id
_entity_poly.type
_entity_poly.pdbx_seq_one_letter_code
_entity_poly.pdbx_strand_id
1 'polypeptide(L)'
;MAARTVSTSLIAVALAAGLLVGPGATGAEGDLDAAKYAKSIGVDGVLKSGCHNYPYRYRVKPPTSQWAFETFLVDRRGESVASGVALAGQDPEKGTLHFRFCRENTVPGRFKIKLKFTSRDGYAVSDGFAKPSFFTLRRP
;
A
#
# COMPACT_ATOMS: atom_id res chain seq x y z
N MET A 1 29.50 78.04 -4.58
CA MET A 1 28.28 77.79 -5.37
C MET A 1 27.97 76.31 -5.35
N ALA A 2 26.70 75.97 -5.13
CA ALA A 2 26.10 74.70 -4.71
C ALA A 2 26.69 73.39 -5.26
N ALA A 3 26.96 72.43 -4.37
CA ALA A 3 27.09 71.01 -4.71
C ALA A 3 25.84 70.27 -4.21
N ARG A 4 25.14 69.66 -5.17
CA ARG A 4 23.80 69.07 -5.06
C ARG A 4 23.82 67.80 -4.20
N THR A 5 22.91 67.74 -3.23
CA THR A 5 22.47 66.52 -2.54
C THR A 5 21.74 65.61 -3.53
N VAL A 6 22.32 64.46 -3.85
CA VAL A 6 21.64 63.40 -4.61
C VAL A 6 21.03 62.44 -3.59
N SER A 7 19.70 62.50 -3.46
CA SER A 7 18.92 61.53 -2.69
C SER A 7 18.79 60.26 -3.51
N THR A 8 19.46 59.20 -3.09
CA THR A 8 19.37 57.87 -3.72
C THR A 8 18.19 57.13 -3.11
N SER A 9 17.02 57.24 -3.74
CA SER A 9 15.85 56.41 -3.41
C SER A 9 16.11 54.95 -3.81
N LEU A 10 16.37 54.09 -2.84
CA LEU A 10 16.38 52.63 -3.01
C LEU A 10 14.93 52.15 -3.14
N ILE A 11 14.48 51.93 -4.39
CA ILE A 11 13.23 51.24 -4.69
C ILE A 11 13.48 49.74 -4.49
N ALA A 12 13.06 49.21 -3.35
CA ALA A 12 13.02 47.78 -3.11
C ALA A 12 11.84 47.17 -3.88
N VAL A 13 12.12 46.52 -5.02
CA VAL A 13 11.13 45.72 -5.74
C VAL A 13 11.01 44.36 -5.03
N ALA A 14 9.97 44.22 -4.21
CA ALA A 14 9.60 42.93 -3.62
C ALA A 14 8.88 42.08 -4.68
N LEU A 15 9.57 41.11 -5.28
CA LEU A 15 8.92 40.03 -6.03
C LEU A 15 8.21 39.11 -5.02
N ALA A 16 6.91 39.32 -4.81
CA ALA A 16 6.03 38.36 -4.18
C ALA A 16 5.72 37.24 -5.19
N ALA A 17 6.59 36.23 -5.27
CA ALA A 17 6.26 34.96 -5.89
C ALA A 17 5.30 34.21 -4.95
N GLY A 18 4.01 34.56 -5.03
CA GLY A 18 2.94 33.84 -4.36
C GLY A 18 2.87 32.42 -4.93
N LEU A 19 3.39 31.45 -4.17
CA LEU A 19 3.15 30.03 -4.36
C LEU A 19 1.64 29.80 -4.56
N LEU A 20 1.26 29.38 -5.77
CA LEU A 20 -0.02 28.74 -6.02
C LEU A 20 -0.03 27.40 -5.28
N VAL A 21 -0.34 27.42 -3.99
CA VAL A 21 -0.79 26.23 -3.26
C VAL A 21 -2.21 25.97 -3.75
N GLY A 22 -2.31 25.31 -4.90
CA GLY A 22 -3.58 24.75 -5.35
C GLY A 22 -4.06 23.77 -4.27
N PRO A 23 -5.37 23.73 -3.95
CA PRO A 23 -5.90 22.66 -3.12
C PRO A 23 -5.59 21.36 -3.85
N GLY A 24 -4.69 20.55 -3.27
CA GLY A 24 -4.50 19.18 -3.70
C GLY A 24 -5.89 18.54 -3.70
N ALA A 25 -6.33 18.05 -4.86
CA ALA A 25 -7.56 17.30 -4.96
C ALA A 25 -7.39 16.03 -4.11
N THR A 26 -7.75 16.11 -2.83
CA THR A 26 -8.07 14.95 -2.01
C THR A 26 -9.33 14.38 -2.63
N GLY A 27 -9.16 13.51 -3.63
CA GLY A 27 -10.25 12.67 -4.09
C GLY A 27 -10.83 12.00 -2.86
N ALA A 28 -12.15 12.12 -2.66
CA ALA A 28 -12.81 11.52 -1.52
C ALA A 28 -12.54 10.01 -1.55
N GLU A 29 -11.65 9.55 -0.67
CA GLU A 29 -11.44 8.13 -0.43
C GLU A 29 -12.70 7.60 0.25
N GLY A 30 -13.49 6.82 -0.49
CA GLY A 30 -14.66 6.14 0.07
C GLY A 30 -14.22 4.90 0.84
N ASP A 31 -14.78 4.69 2.04
CA ASP A 31 -14.61 3.43 2.77
C ASP A 31 -15.38 2.31 2.05
N LEU A 32 -14.65 1.32 1.56
CA LEU A 32 -15.18 0.17 0.85
C LEU A 32 -15.24 -1.03 1.80
N ASP A 33 -16.38 -1.73 1.82
CA ASP A 33 -16.48 -3.05 2.44
C ASP A 33 -15.72 -4.10 1.59
N ALA A 34 -14.38 -4.06 1.70
CA ALA A 34 -13.46 -4.89 0.95
C ALA A 34 -13.65 -6.39 1.21
N ALA A 35 -14.28 -6.78 2.33
CA ALA A 35 -14.57 -8.17 2.63
C ALA A 35 -15.56 -8.82 1.63
N LYS A 36 -16.36 -8.02 0.92
CA LYS A 36 -17.22 -8.48 -0.18
C LYS A 36 -16.45 -8.79 -1.46
N TYR A 37 -15.35 -8.07 -1.69
CA TYR A 37 -14.68 -8.02 -2.97
C TYR A 37 -13.35 -8.77 -3.00
N ALA A 38 -12.69 -8.95 -1.85
CA ALA A 38 -11.40 -9.61 -1.79
C ALA A 38 -11.29 -10.58 -0.60
N LYS A 39 -10.54 -11.66 -0.80
CA LYS A 39 -10.20 -12.63 0.24
C LYS A 39 -8.83 -13.23 -0.04
N SER A 40 -8.06 -13.48 1.01
CA SER A 40 -6.81 -14.26 0.98
C SER A 40 -6.93 -15.52 1.85
N ILE A 41 -6.11 -16.52 1.55
CA ILE A 41 -5.92 -17.74 2.35
C ILE A 41 -4.45 -18.16 2.26
N GLY A 42 -3.76 -18.17 3.39
CA GLY A 42 -2.42 -18.76 3.50
C GLY A 42 -2.49 -20.27 3.70
N VAL A 43 -1.36 -20.95 3.48
CA VAL A 43 -1.26 -22.41 3.63
C VAL A 43 -0.39 -22.72 4.84
N ASP A 44 -0.89 -23.55 5.75
CA ASP A 44 -0.10 -24.06 6.87
C ASP A 44 1.12 -24.85 6.36
N GLY A 45 2.22 -24.80 7.09
CA GLY A 45 3.44 -25.47 6.67
C GLY A 45 4.59 -25.35 7.65
N VAL A 46 5.80 -25.38 7.11
CA VAL A 46 7.06 -25.33 7.85
C VAL A 46 7.81 -24.06 7.47
N LEU A 47 8.33 -23.35 8.47
CA LEU A 47 9.25 -22.23 8.29
C LEU A 47 10.64 -22.79 7.94
N LYS A 48 10.90 -22.90 6.64
CA LYS A 48 12.15 -23.42 6.06
C LYS A 48 13.32 -22.49 6.39
N SER A 49 14.53 -23.03 6.52
CA SER A 49 15.76 -22.25 6.70
C SER A 49 16.09 -21.40 5.47
N GLY A 50 16.55 -20.17 5.66
CA GLY A 50 16.82 -19.23 4.57
C GLY A 50 15.55 -18.59 3.98
N CYS A 51 15.69 -18.01 2.79
CA CYS A 51 14.64 -17.25 2.11
C CYS A 51 13.81 -18.13 1.16
N HIS A 52 12.50 -18.19 1.39
CA HIS A 52 11.59 -19.05 0.62
C HIS A 52 10.34 -18.30 0.19
N ASN A 53 9.73 -18.78 -0.89
CA ASN A 53 8.42 -18.36 -1.33
C ASN A 53 7.35 -19.19 -0.60
N TYR A 54 6.42 -18.51 0.05
CA TYR A 54 5.27 -19.13 0.72
C TYR A 54 4.01 -18.73 -0.05
N PRO A 55 3.33 -19.69 -0.72
CA PRO A 55 2.16 -19.38 -1.51
C PRO A 55 0.97 -19.01 -0.61
N TYR A 56 0.19 -18.06 -1.08
CA TYR A 56 -1.16 -17.79 -0.58
C TYR A 56 -2.11 -17.67 -1.76
N ARG A 57 -3.34 -18.12 -1.55
CA ARG A 57 -4.41 -17.99 -2.53
C ARG A 57 -5.15 -16.69 -2.28
N TYR A 58 -5.64 -16.10 -3.36
CA TYR A 58 -6.53 -14.95 -3.27
C TYR A 58 -7.72 -15.12 -4.20
N ARG A 59 -8.80 -14.40 -3.90
CA ARG A 59 -9.95 -14.25 -4.79
C ARG A 59 -10.39 -12.81 -4.77
N VAL A 60 -10.57 -12.25 -5.97
CA VAL A 60 -11.16 -10.92 -6.16
C VAL A 60 -12.45 -11.03 -6.97
N LYS A 61 -13.43 -10.20 -6.62
CA LYS A 61 -14.66 -9.94 -7.35
C LYS A 61 -14.85 -8.43 -7.35
N PRO A 62 -14.08 -7.69 -8.16
CA PRO A 62 -14.05 -6.24 -8.05
C PRO A 62 -15.39 -5.64 -8.52
N PRO A 63 -15.84 -4.51 -7.93
CA PRO A 63 -17.03 -3.81 -8.41
C PRO A 63 -16.77 -3.08 -9.75
N THR A 64 -15.50 -2.83 -10.10
CA THR A 64 -15.09 -2.20 -11.36
C THR A 64 -13.94 -2.97 -12.02
N SER A 65 -13.60 -2.65 -13.27
CA SER A 65 -12.45 -3.25 -13.95
C SER A 65 -11.10 -2.73 -13.44
N GLN A 66 -11.09 -1.57 -12.77
CA GLN A 66 -9.91 -0.92 -12.25
C GLN A 66 -9.78 -1.18 -10.75
N TRP A 67 -8.91 -2.11 -10.39
CA TRP A 67 -8.70 -2.51 -9.00
C TRP A 67 -7.24 -2.87 -8.75
N ALA A 68 -6.86 -2.82 -7.48
CA ALA A 68 -5.61 -3.32 -6.96
C ALA A 68 -5.86 -3.96 -5.59
N PHE A 69 -4.97 -4.84 -5.17
CA PHE A 69 -4.85 -5.14 -3.75
C PHE A 69 -3.40 -5.20 -3.32
N GLU A 70 -3.20 -4.85 -2.05
CA GLU A 70 -1.95 -5.02 -1.34
C GLU A 70 -2.18 -6.02 -0.21
N THR A 71 -1.20 -6.87 0.03
CA THR A 71 -1.19 -7.81 1.14
C THR A 71 -0.01 -7.53 2.04
N PHE A 72 -0.22 -7.70 3.34
CA PHE A 72 0.78 -7.55 4.38
C PHE A 72 0.80 -8.80 5.23
N LEU A 73 1.96 -9.45 5.30
CA LEU A 73 2.19 -10.62 6.12
C LEU A 73 2.73 -10.17 7.48
N VAL A 74 1.97 -10.46 8.52
CA VAL A 74 2.31 -10.11 9.91
C VAL A 74 2.58 -11.39 10.69
N ASP A 75 3.70 -11.46 11.38
CA ASP A 75 4.06 -12.60 12.22
C ASP A 75 3.33 -12.60 13.58
N ARG A 76 3.56 -13.63 14.41
CA ARG A 76 2.89 -13.74 15.72
C ARG A 76 3.28 -12.66 16.73
N ARG A 77 4.40 -11.94 16.49
CA ARG A 77 4.86 -10.83 17.33
C ARG A 77 4.22 -9.51 16.91
N GLY A 78 3.52 -9.49 15.77
CA GLY A 78 2.93 -8.28 15.20
C GLY A 78 3.84 -7.57 14.22
N GLU A 79 5.00 -8.14 13.86
CA GLU A 79 5.93 -7.55 12.91
C GLU A 79 5.50 -7.85 11.47
N SER A 80 5.54 -6.84 10.59
CA SER A 80 5.33 -7.03 9.15
C SER A 80 6.61 -7.58 8.53
N VAL A 81 6.53 -8.76 7.92
CA VAL A 81 7.71 -9.49 7.42
C VAL A 81 7.78 -9.60 5.90
N ALA A 82 6.65 -9.38 5.21
CA ALA A 82 6.58 -9.34 3.76
C ALA A 82 5.31 -8.60 3.31
N SER A 83 5.30 -8.16 2.05
CA SER A 83 4.11 -7.66 1.37
C SER A 83 4.03 -8.19 -0.06
N GLY A 84 2.89 -7.99 -0.70
CA GLY A 84 2.68 -8.31 -2.11
C GLY A 84 1.58 -7.45 -2.71
N VAL A 85 1.61 -7.26 -4.03
CA VAL A 85 0.63 -6.45 -4.77
C VAL A 85 0.09 -7.21 -5.96
N ALA A 86 -1.19 -7.02 -6.26
CA ALA A 86 -1.80 -7.42 -7.52
C ALA A 86 -2.54 -6.23 -8.14
N LEU A 87 -2.40 -6.08 -9.45
CA LEU A 87 -3.07 -5.04 -10.23
C LEU A 87 -3.96 -5.70 -11.28
N ALA A 88 -5.10 -5.07 -11.59
CA ALA A 88 -5.97 -5.50 -12.67
C ALA A 88 -5.18 -5.70 -13.98
N GLY A 89 -5.31 -6.89 -14.57
CA GLY A 89 -4.67 -7.22 -15.86
C GLY A 89 -3.18 -7.56 -15.82
N GLN A 90 -2.52 -7.48 -14.66
CA GLN A 90 -1.07 -7.73 -14.53
C GLN A 90 -0.72 -9.07 -13.84
N ASP A 91 -1.72 -9.86 -13.45
CA ASP A 91 -1.48 -11.11 -12.72
C ASP A 91 -1.56 -12.34 -13.64
N PRO A 92 -0.42 -12.98 -13.98
CA PRO A 92 -0.37 -14.17 -14.84
C PRO A 92 -0.87 -15.44 -14.14
N GLU A 93 -0.81 -15.51 -12.80
CA GLU A 93 -1.24 -16.66 -12.00
C GLU A 93 -2.53 -16.32 -11.25
N LYS A 94 -3.66 -16.33 -11.97
CA LYS A 94 -4.99 -16.03 -11.40
C LYS A 94 -5.22 -16.79 -10.09
N GLY A 95 -5.27 -16.04 -8.99
CA GLY A 95 -5.67 -16.53 -7.67
C GLY A 95 -4.56 -17.11 -6.79
N THR A 96 -3.28 -17.01 -7.18
CA THR A 96 -2.15 -17.39 -6.32
C THR A 96 -1.04 -16.33 -6.37
N LEU A 97 -0.48 -15.99 -5.22
CA LEU A 97 0.71 -15.15 -5.07
C LEU A 97 1.63 -15.73 -4.01
N HIS A 98 2.81 -15.15 -3.86
CA HIS A 98 3.83 -15.61 -2.91
C HIS A 98 4.28 -14.47 -2.01
N PHE A 99 4.47 -14.78 -0.73
CA PHE A 99 5.34 -13.98 0.14
C PHE A 99 6.75 -14.56 0.08
N ARG A 100 7.73 -13.73 -0.26
CA ARG A 100 9.15 -14.08 -0.16
C ARG A 100 9.71 -13.48 1.12
N PHE A 101 10.14 -14.32 2.05
CA PHE A 101 10.82 -13.88 3.28
C PHE A 101 11.78 -14.94 3.81
N CYS A 102 12.71 -14.50 4.65
CA CYS A 102 13.75 -15.33 5.25
C CYS A 102 13.35 -15.69 6.69
N ARG A 103 13.63 -16.93 7.10
CA ARG A 103 13.33 -17.39 8.47
C ARG A 103 13.99 -16.54 9.54
N GLU A 104 15.15 -15.97 9.23
CA GLU A 104 15.97 -15.13 10.11
C GLU A 104 15.26 -13.82 10.49
N ASN A 105 14.29 -13.37 9.68
CA ASN A 105 13.55 -12.12 9.88
C ASN A 105 12.18 -12.33 10.55
N THR A 106 11.87 -13.54 11.01
CA THR A 106 10.58 -13.85 11.61
C THR A 106 10.69 -15.01 12.60
N VAL A 107 9.55 -15.41 13.18
CA VAL A 107 9.47 -16.52 14.12
C VAL A 107 8.41 -17.53 13.67
N PRO A 108 8.62 -18.84 13.92
CA PRO A 108 7.56 -19.84 13.75
C PRO A 108 6.32 -19.49 14.57
N GLY A 109 5.15 -19.84 14.04
CA GLY A 109 3.84 -19.70 14.69
C GLY A 109 2.76 -19.23 13.73
N ARG A 110 1.77 -18.54 14.29
CA ARG A 110 0.61 -18.04 13.53
C ARG A 110 0.94 -16.73 12.82
N PHE A 111 0.73 -16.70 11.52
CA PHE A 111 0.83 -15.53 10.67
C PHE A 111 -0.56 -14.99 10.34
N LYS A 112 -0.65 -13.68 10.13
CA LYS A 112 -1.84 -12.95 9.73
C LYS A 112 -1.59 -12.30 8.38
N ILE A 113 -2.47 -12.54 7.42
CA ILE A 113 -2.50 -11.82 6.15
C ILE A 113 -3.55 -10.72 6.28
N LYS A 114 -3.12 -9.46 6.18
CA LYS A 114 -3.99 -8.31 5.95
C LYS A 114 -4.05 -8.06 4.45
N LEU A 115 -5.22 -7.81 3.89
CA LEU A 115 -5.40 -7.47 2.48
C LEU A 115 -6.14 -6.15 2.39
N LYS A 116 -5.48 -5.11 1.87
CA LYS A 116 -6.11 -3.84 1.50
C LYS A 116 -6.54 -3.94 0.04
N PHE A 117 -7.82 -3.73 -0.24
CA PHE A 117 -8.36 -3.75 -1.59
C PHE A 117 -8.74 -2.33 -1.98
N THR A 118 -8.38 -1.93 -3.19
CA THR A 118 -8.64 -0.60 -3.74
C THR A 118 -9.35 -0.76 -5.08
N SER A 119 -10.44 -0.02 -5.26
CA SER A 119 -11.19 0.06 -6.51
C SER A 119 -11.23 1.50 -6.99
N ARG A 120 -11.25 1.68 -8.30
CA ARG A 120 -11.41 2.98 -8.95
C ARG A 120 -12.60 2.97 -9.90
N ASP A 121 -13.40 4.02 -9.85
CA ASP A 121 -14.45 4.31 -10.83
C ASP A 121 -14.25 5.74 -11.37
N GLY A 122 -13.70 5.87 -12.58
CA GLY A 122 -13.20 7.14 -13.08
C GLY A 122 -12.15 7.76 -12.14
N TYR A 123 -12.48 8.91 -11.56
CA TYR A 123 -11.62 9.61 -10.58
C TYR A 123 -11.88 9.20 -9.13
N ALA A 124 -13.02 8.56 -8.84
CA ALA A 124 -13.36 8.11 -7.49
C ALA A 124 -12.49 6.91 -7.10
N VAL A 125 -11.93 6.97 -5.88
CA VAL A 125 -11.13 5.89 -5.30
C VAL A 125 -11.84 5.43 -4.03
N SER A 126 -11.96 4.12 -3.86
CA SER A 126 -12.47 3.54 -2.62
C SER A 126 -11.58 2.40 -2.20
N ASP A 127 -11.32 2.30 -0.91
CA ASP A 127 -10.49 1.24 -0.37
C ASP A 127 -10.95 0.74 0.99
N GLY A 128 -10.43 -0.41 1.38
CA GLY A 128 -10.70 -0.97 2.70
C GLY A 128 -9.92 -2.25 2.92
N PHE A 129 -9.94 -2.74 4.16
CA PHE A 129 -9.35 -4.03 4.50
C PHE A 129 -10.38 -5.15 4.39
N ALA A 130 -10.04 -6.20 3.65
CA ALA A 130 -10.80 -7.44 3.69
C ALA A 130 -10.64 -8.13 5.05
N LYS A 131 -11.51 -9.11 5.33
CA LYS A 131 -11.38 -9.95 6.52
C LYS A 131 -10.00 -10.62 6.54
N PRO A 132 -9.19 -10.45 7.60
CA PRO A 132 -7.86 -11.03 7.66
C PRO A 132 -7.94 -12.56 7.68
N SER A 133 -6.97 -13.21 7.06
CA SER A 133 -6.79 -14.65 7.11
C SER A 133 -5.55 -15.04 7.91
N PHE A 134 -5.50 -16.27 8.38
CA PHE A 134 -4.42 -16.77 9.22
C PHE A 134 -3.94 -18.13 8.72
N PHE A 135 -2.67 -18.40 8.93
CA PHE A 135 -2.05 -19.71 8.70
C PHE A 135 -0.87 -19.88 9.67
N THR A 136 -0.36 -21.10 9.80
CA THR A 136 0.70 -21.44 10.76
C THR A 136 1.91 -22.00 10.03
N LEU A 137 3.08 -21.42 10.31
CA LEU A 137 4.36 -22.02 9.93
C LEU A 137 5.06 -22.58 11.16
N ARG A 138 5.28 -23.88 11.18
CA ARG A 138 5.89 -24.62 12.29
C ARG A 138 7.40 -24.66 12.13
N ARG A 139 8.12 -25.02 13.20
CA ARG A 139 9.53 -25.40 13.04
C ARG A 139 9.62 -26.67 12.18
N PRO A 140 10.70 -26.83 11.39
CA PRO A 140 11.02 -28.09 10.74
C PRO A 140 11.13 -29.23 11.74
#